data_AF-A0A8J2VPX0-F1
#
_entry.id   AF-A0A8J2VPX0-F1
#
_cell.length_a   1.000
_cell.length_b   1.000
_cell.length_c   1.000
_cell.angle_alpha   90.00
_cell.angle_beta   90.00
_cell.angle_gamma   90.00
#
_symmetry.space_group_name_H-M   'P 1'
#
loop_
_entity.id
_entity.type
_entity.pdbx_description
1 polymer ?
#
loop_
_entity_poly.entity_id
_entity_poly.type
_entity_poly.pdbx_seq_one_letter_code
_entity_poly.pdbx_strand_id
1 'polypeptide(L)'
;MNLSPPACAAMMICEIHNVPVEMIDVDLMKREHYTPEFLKYAAIIEGVRKPSEKMLKEVEEAYGYLEAFLSNLKFVAGDRMTLADIAIVATVSGLRHIIAIDPKQ
;
A
#
# COMPACT_ATOMS: atom_id res chain seq x y z
N MET A 1 12.41 0.71 9.27
CA MET A 1 11.88 0.14 8.01
C MET A 1 10.50 0.76 7.84
N ASN A 2 10.28 1.60 6.82
CA ASN A 2 8.97 2.21 6.57
C ASN A 2 7.97 1.11 6.20
N LEU A 3 7.27 0.59 7.21
CA LEU A 3 6.37 -0.56 7.11
C LEU A 3 4.98 -0.19 6.58
N SER A 4 4.72 1.09 6.33
CA SER A 4 3.42 1.60 5.91
C SER A 4 3.37 1.79 4.39
N PRO A 5 2.62 0.94 3.64
CA PRO A 5 2.41 1.14 2.22
C PRO A 5 1.97 2.56 1.82
N PRO A 6 1.00 3.22 2.49
CA PRO A 6 0.62 4.56 2.10
C PRO A 6 1.72 5.60 2.33
N ALA A 7 2.55 5.44 3.38
CA ALA A 7 3.70 6.32 3.60
C ALA A 7 4.76 6.12 2.50
N CYS A 8 5.03 4.87 2.09
CA CYS A 8 5.94 4.59 0.98
C CYS A 8 5.45 5.23 -0.34
N ALA A 9 4.14 5.17 -0.64
CA ALA A 9 3.58 5.83 -1.80
C ALA A 9 3.78 7.35 -1.76
N ALA A 10 3.49 7.99 -0.62
CA ALA A 10 3.70 9.43 -0.43
C ALA A 10 5.17 9.83 -0.62
N MET A 11 6.10 9.05 -0.07
CA MET A 11 7.53 9.30 -0.20
C MET A 11 8.02 9.17 -1.64
N MET A 12 7.60 8.12 -2.35
CA MET A 12 7.95 7.95 -3.77
C MET A 12 7.52 9.16 -4.61
N ILE A 13 6.34 9.73 -4.35
CA ILE A 13 5.86 10.93 -5.07
C ILE A 13 6.69 12.16 -4.69
N CYS A 14 6.98 12.35 -3.40
CA CYS A 14 7.78 13.48 -2.94
C CYS A 14 9.18 13.45 -3.57
N GLU A 15 9.78 12.26 -3.66
CA GLU A 15 11.07 12.06 -4.35
C GLU A 15 10.97 12.35 -5.85
N ILE A 16 9.95 11.78 -6.55
CA ILE A 16 9.74 12.01 -7.99
C ILE A 16 9.61 13.49 -8.32
N HIS A 17 8.92 14.25 -7.47
CA HIS A 17 8.65 15.67 -7.67
C HIS A 17 9.64 16.61 -6.98
N ASN A 18 10.69 16.08 -6.34
CA ASN A 18 11.67 16.86 -5.56
C ASN A 18 11.00 17.78 -4.51
N VAL A 19 9.94 17.30 -3.88
CA VAL A 19 9.26 18.02 -2.80
C VAL A 19 10.06 17.82 -1.52
N PRO A 20 10.55 18.90 -0.87
CA PRO A 20 11.24 18.77 0.41
C PRO A 20 10.24 18.30 1.47
N VAL A 21 10.59 17.22 2.17
CA VAL A 21 9.76 16.65 3.24
C VAL A 21 10.57 16.47 4.50
N GLU A 22 9.94 16.73 5.63
CA GLU A 22 10.46 16.41 6.96
C GLU A 22 9.86 15.08 7.40
N MET A 23 10.71 14.10 7.74
CA MET A 23 10.28 12.79 8.18
C MET A 23 10.01 12.80 9.68
N ILE A 24 8.75 12.59 10.05
CA ILE A 24 8.34 12.39 11.43
C ILE A 24 8.15 10.88 11.63
N ASP A 25 9.07 10.27 12.36
CA ASP A 25 8.97 8.86 12.72
C ASP A 25 7.85 8.68 13.76
N VAL A 26 6.89 7.81 13.44
CA VAL A 26 5.79 7.43 14.33
C VAL A 26 5.92 5.95 14.67
N ASP A 27 6.12 5.63 15.95
CA ASP A 27 6.26 4.26 16.43
C ASP A 27 4.87 3.59 16.53
N LEU A 28 4.57 2.77 15.54
CA LEU A 28 3.34 1.97 15.50
C LEU A 28 3.27 0.96 16.65
N MET A 29 4.40 0.43 17.11
CA MET A 29 4.45 -0.61 18.14
C MET A 29 4.17 -0.02 19.54
N LYS A 30 4.64 1.20 19.79
CA LYS A 30 4.33 1.96 21.01
C LYS A 30 2.95 2.60 21.00
N ARG A 31 2.15 2.42 19.93
CA ARG A 31 0.82 3.01 19.77
C ARG A 31 0.83 4.53 19.76
N GLU A 32 1.91 5.16 19.27
CA GLU A 32 2.00 6.62 19.18
C GLU A 32 0.92 7.21 18.25
N HIS A 33 0.38 6.40 17.34
CA HIS A 33 -0.74 6.74 16.47
C HIS A 33 -2.12 6.75 17.16
N TYR A 34 -2.21 6.41 18.45
CA TYR A 34 -3.45 6.54 19.25
C TYR A 34 -3.55 7.87 19.98
N THR A 35 -2.60 8.79 19.82
CA THR A 35 -2.75 10.13 20.40
C THR A 35 -3.95 10.85 19.74
N PRO A 36 -4.60 11.78 20.45
CA PRO A 36 -5.73 12.55 19.91
C PRO A 36 -5.44 13.28 18.60
N GLU A 37 -4.16 13.56 18.32
CA GLU A 37 -3.66 14.15 17.09
C GLU A 37 -3.81 13.19 15.89
N PHE A 38 -3.42 11.92 16.05
CA PHE A 38 -3.45 10.91 14.98
C PHE A 38 -4.82 10.23 14.80
N LEU A 39 -5.66 10.19 15.84
CA LEU A 39 -7.01 9.59 15.79
C LEU A 39 -7.98 10.28 14.80
N LYS A 40 -7.61 11.44 14.23
CA LYS A 40 -8.35 12.05 13.12
C LYS A 40 -8.24 11.27 11.81
N TYR A 41 -7.28 10.35 11.68
CA TYR A 41 -7.02 9.59 10.46
C TYR A 41 -7.48 8.13 10.63
N ALA A 42 -8.47 7.73 9.84
CA ALA A 42 -9.35 6.57 10.08
C ALA A 42 -8.72 5.15 9.94
N ALA A 43 -7.42 5.02 9.66
CA ALA A 43 -6.87 3.77 9.10
C ALA A 43 -6.39 2.70 10.11
N ILE A 44 -6.54 2.88 11.44
CA ILE A 44 -5.79 2.07 12.43
C ILE A 44 -6.68 1.32 13.44
N ILE A 45 -7.94 1.04 13.09
CA ILE A 45 -8.93 0.64 14.10
C ILE A 45 -9.00 -0.88 14.37
N GLU A 46 -8.63 -1.76 13.43
CA GLU A 46 -9.15 -3.14 13.52
C GLU A 46 -8.30 -4.21 14.22
N GLY A 47 -7.06 -3.92 14.67
CA GLY A 47 -6.32 -4.83 15.58
C GLY A 47 -6.16 -6.29 15.09
N VAL A 48 -6.29 -6.53 13.78
CA VAL A 48 -6.28 -7.88 13.18
C VAL A 48 -4.86 -8.45 13.23
N ARG A 49 -4.64 -9.46 14.08
CA ARG A 49 -3.33 -10.12 14.24
C ARG A 49 -3.06 -11.24 13.24
N LYS A 50 -4.12 -11.77 12.60
CA LYS A 50 -4.05 -12.80 11.56
C LYS A 50 -5.15 -12.54 10.52
N PRO A 51 -4.85 -12.56 9.22
CA PRO A 51 -5.87 -12.41 8.19
C PRO A 51 -6.86 -13.59 8.25
N SER A 52 -8.15 -13.28 8.14
CA SER A 52 -9.19 -14.31 7.99
C SER A 52 -9.21 -14.85 6.56
N GLU A 53 -9.82 -16.02 6.35
CA GLU A 53 -10.01 -16.57 4.99
C GLU A 53 -10.77 -15.61 4.06
N LYS A 54 -11.73 -14.84 4.60
CA LYS A 54 -12.45 -13.80 3.85
C LYS A 54 -11.50 -12.72 3.34
N MET A 55 -10.61 -12.23 4.20
CA MET A 55 -9.61 -11.22 3.82
C MET A 55 -8.63 -11.76 2.78
N LEU A 56 -8.23 -13.03 2.89
CA LEU A 56 -7.35 -13.66 1.90
C LEU A 56 -8.03 -13.73 0.52
N LYS A 57 -9.30 -14.14 0.48
CA LYS A 57 -10.10 -14.16 -0.77
C LYS A 57 -10.29 -12.77 -1.37
N GLU A 58 -10.52 -11.75 -0.54
CA GLU A 58 -10.63 -10.36 -1.00
C GLU A 58 -9.32 -9.86 -1.63
N VAL A 59 -8.16 -10.27 -1.09
CA VAL A 59 -6.86 -9.96 -1.71
C VAL A 59 -6.66 -10.72 -3.02
N GLU A 60 -7.04 -12.00 -3.10
CA GLU A 60 -6.99 -12.77 -4.35
C GLU A 60 -7.88 -12.16 -5.44
N GLU A 61 -9.08 -11.72 -5.09
CA GLU A 61 -9.99 -11.01 -6.00
C GLU A 61 -9.39 -9.68 -6.47
N ALA A 62 -8.78 -8.91 -5.56
CA ALA A 62 -8.07 -7.69 -5.90
C ALA A 62 -6.90 -7.92 -6.87
N TYR A 63 -6.13 -9.00 -6.69
CA TYR A 63 -5.10 -9.40 -7.65
C TYR A 63 -5.70 -9.78 -9.01
N GLY A 64 -6.87 -10.42 -9.04
CA GLY A 64 -7.61 -10.67 -10.28
C GLY A 64 -7.97 -9.39 -11.05
N TYR A 65 -8.41 -8.34 -10.34
CA TYR A 65 -8.66 -7.04 -10.99
C TYR A 65 -7.37 -6.38 -11.50
N LEU A 66 -6.28 -6.45 -10.73
CA LEU A 66 -4.99 -5.89 -11.14
C LEU A 66 -4.47 -6.58 -12.41
N GLU A 67 -4.52 -7.91 -12.46
CA GLU A 67 -4.17 -8.69 -13.65
C GLU A 67 -5.06 -8.29 -14.84
N ALA A 68 -6.36 -8.14 -14.62
CA ALA A 68 -7.28 -7.73 -15.69
C ALA A 68 -6.92 -6.35 -16.27
N PHE A 69 -6.56 -5.37 -15.43
CA PHE A 69 -6.11 -4.06 -15.92
C PHE A 69 -4.81 -4.16 -16.71
N LEU A 70 -3.83 -4.90 -16.20
CA LEU A 70 -2.50 -5.01 -16.80
C LEU A 70 -2.45 -5.96 -18.00
N SER A 71 -3.47 -6.80 -18.20
CA SER A 71 -3.57 -7.67 -19.38
C SER A 71 -3.70 -6.90 -20.70
N ASN A 72 -4.21 -5.66 -20.65
CA ASN A 72 -4.43 -4.82 -21.83
C ASN A 72 -3.79 -3.42 -21.73
N LEU A 73 -3.36 -3.01 -20.53
CA LEU A 73 -2.74 -1.70 -20.30
C LEU A 73 -1.29 -1.88 -19.85
N LYS A 74 -0.42 -0.97 -20.31
CA LYS A 74 1.00 -0.99 -19.91
C LYS A 74 1.20 -0.62 -18.43
N PHE A 75 0.33 0.24 -17.91
CA PHE A 75 0.27 0.70 -16.54
C PHE A 75 -1.19 0.65 -16.08
N VAL A 76 -1.43 0.68 -14.77
CA VAL A 76 -2.78 0.47 -14.22
C VAL A 76 -3.79 1.48 -14.77
N ALA A 77 -3.36 2.70 -15.08
CA ALA A 77 -4.20 3.77 -15.59
C ALA A 77 -3.96 4.12 -17.08
N GLY A 78 -3.36 3.21 -17.87
CA GLY A 78 -3.19 3.37 -19.31
C GLY A 78 -1.75 3.19 -19.80
N ASP A 79 -1.33 4.00 -20.78
CA ASP A 79 -0.05 3.80 -21.48
C ASP A 79 1.15 4.48 -20.81
N ARG A 80 0.89 5.27 -19.77
CA ARG A 80 1.92 6.00 -19.02
C ARG A 80 1.74 5.74 -17.53
N MET A 81 2.86 5.65 -16.82
CA MET A 81 2.87 5.53 -15.36
C MET A 81 2.20 6.76 -14.74
N THR A 82 1.42 6.52 -13.68
CA THR A 82 0.70 7.54 -12.93
C THR A 82 0.83 7.30 -11.43
N LEU A 83 0.22 8.20 -10.66
CA LEU A 83 0.02 8.03 -9.22
C LEU A 83 -0.67 6.70 -8.85
N ALA A 84 -1.53 6.16 -9.73
CA ALA A 84 -2.22 4.90 -9.49
C ALA A 84 -1.23 3.73 -9.37
N ASP A 85 -0.21 3.69 -10.23
CA ASP A 85 0.83 2.66 -10.21
C ASP A 85 1.66 2.72 -8.94
N ILE A 86 2.01 3.94 -8.49
CA ILE A 86 2.78 4.17 -7.25
C ILE A 86 1.98 3.73 -6.02
N ALA A 87 0.68 4.04 -5.97
CA ALA A 87 -0.19 3.64 -4.87
C ALA A 87 -0.37 2.12 -4.79
N ILE A 88 -0.54 1.48 -5.95
CA ILE A 88 -0.74 0.03 -6.04
C ILE A 88 0.55 -0.71 -5.73
N VAL A 89 1.69 -0.32 -6.31
CA VAL A 89 2.97 -1.02 -6.07
C VAL A 89 3.37 -0.94 -4.59
N ALA A 90 3.11 0.18 -3.92
CA ALA A 90 3.37 0.31 -2.49
C ALA A 90 2.56 -0.73 -1.69
N THR A 91 1.29 -0.90 -2.01
CA THR A 91 0.39 -1.86 -1.35
C THR A 91 0.76 -3.31 -1.67
N VAL A 92 0.91 -3.62 -2.94
CA VAL A 92 1.28 -4.95 -3.45
C VAL A 92 2.64 -5.40 -2.90
N SER A 93 3.58 -4.47 -2.72
CA SER A 93 4.89 -4.76 -2.14
C SER A 93 4.82 -5.30 -0.70
N GLY A 94 3.86 -4.83 0.10
CA GLY A 94 3.63 -5.34 1.46
C GLY A 94 2.84 -6.64 1.46
N LEU A 95 1.84 -6.77 0.57
CA LEU A 95 0.96 -7.94 0.50
C LEU A 95 1.67 -9.22 0.02
N ARG A 96 2.80 -9.12 -0.70
CA ARG A 96 3.61 -10.27 -1.14
C ARG A 96 4.00 -11.23 -0.01
N HIS A 97 4.09 -10.72 1.21
CA HIS A 97 4.46 -11.49 2.40
C HIS A 97 3.28 -12.27 3.00
N ILE A 98 2.05 -11.96 2.58
CA ILE A 98 0.81 -12.63 3.01
C ILE A 98 0.36 -13.58 1.91
N ILE A 99 0.24 -13.09 0.67
CA ILE A 99 -0.10 -13.88 -0.51
C ILE A 99 0.98 -13.63 -1.56
N ALA A 100 1.69 -14.69 -1.92
CA ALA A 100 2.75 -14.61 -2.92
C ALA A 100 2.16 -14.21 -4.28
N ILE A 101 2.88 -13.33 -4.97
CA ILE A 101 2.62 -12.99 -6.37
C ILE A 101 3.52 -13.92 -7.17
N ASP A 102 2.96 -14.64 -8.14
CA ASP A 102 3.75 -15.54 -8.97
C ASP A 102 4.84 -14.72 -9.70
N PRO A 103 6.13 -15.02 -9.52
CA PRO A 103 7.20 -14.33 -10.24
C PRO A 103 7.21 -14.66 -11.75
N LYS A 104 6.28 -15.47 -12.26
CA LYS A 104 6.18 -15.87 -13.67
C LYS A 104 4.86 -15.47 -14.30
N GLN A 105 4.88 -14.35 -15.02
CA GLN A 105 4.63 -14.38 -16.46
C GLN A 105 5.85 -13.80 -17.16
#